data_AF-A0A7W8IJA7-F1
#
_entry.id   AF-A0A7W8IJA7-F1
#
_cell.length_a   1.000
_cell.length_b   1.000
_cell.length_c   1.000
_cell.angle_alpha   90.00
_cell.angle_beta   90.00
_cell.angle_gamma   90.00
#
_symmetry.space_group_name_H-M   'P 1'
#
loop_
_entity.id
_entity.type
_entity.pdbx_description
1 polymer ?
#
loop_
_entity_poly.entity_id
_entity_poly.type
_entity_poly.pdbx_seq_one_letter_code
_entity_poly.pdbx_strand_id
1 'polypeptide(L)'
;MPESKDAALVPVQLTPERMQSIGVKTGTVEYKQLSDDLRATGTVDIDERLLSYVQVRFPGYIRKVFANATYQYIRKGEPLFTVYSPDLVATQQEYLLAQQNQELLQSSTVDGVAAGANTLSEAAEHRLAQWDVPASELAKLKETGKPVTDLTIYSPVSGFITERNALPNLYVEPSTRLYTVADLSRVWVNAQIFQDDIGRLKQGDAASITVDSYPGRTFTGQIEEILPQVDMATRTVRVRLAIANPGLKLKPGMFVNVEVKSSLGRQLVVPASAVFESGTRQIVFLNHGNGNLEPKEIAVGLRVGDNFVVLRGLGANQSIVTSANFLIDSESQLQAAAGSFVPPPPGAGANSSSANAPSVAQANIDFTTDPNPLNRGNNIFRVRLTGPGNTPFTGASVTVTFYMAAMPAMGMAPMNTSATLAEKGNGLYEGGSTLDSGGTWLVTITAQKNGKPIATKQLHVNVTGGM
;
A
#
# COMPACT_ATOMS: atom_id res chain seq x y z
N MET A 1 2.39 -36.81 0.37
CA MET A 1 3.79 -36.44 0.04
C MET A 1 4.61 -36.60 1.31
N PRO A 2 5.77 -37.27 1.29
CA PRO A 2 6.61 -37.35 2.47
C PRO A 2 7.30 -35.99 2.67
N GLU A 3 7.24 -35.44 3.88
CA GLU A 3 8.05 -34.29 4.29
C GLU A 3 9.53 -34.62 4.10
N SER A 4 10.24 -33.80 3.33
CA SER A 4 11.70 -33.74 3.42
C SER A 4 12.05 -33.24 4.81
N LYS A 5 12.46 -34.14 5.71
CA LYS A 5 13.11 -33.76 6.96
C LYS A 5 14.43 -33.08 6.61
N ASP A 6 14.44 -31.76 6.51
CA ASP A 6 15.69 -31.00 6.47
C ASP A 6 16.51 -31.35 7.71
N ALA A 7 17.82 -31.49 7.55
CA ALA A 7 18.74 -31.87 8.61
C ALA A 7 18.56 -30.99 9.85
N ALA A 8 18.57 -31.61 11.03
CA ALA A 8 18.55 -30.87 12.29
C ALA A 8 19.87 -30.11 12.43
N LEU A 9 19.80 -28.78 12.56
CA LEU A 9 20.96 -27.96 12.85
C LEU A 9 21.43 -28.25 14.28
N VAL A 10 22.73 -28.45 14.46
CA VAL A 10 23.35 -28.75 15.76
C VAL A 10 24.18 -27.58 16.27
N PRO A 11 24.28 -27.39 17.59
CA PRO A 11 25.20 -26.40 18.16
C PRO A 11 26.62 -26.59 17.63
N VAL A 12 27.27 -25.47 17.26
CA VAL A 12 28.62 -25.45 16.70
C VAL A 12 29.58 -24.98 17.75
N GLN A 13 30.66 -25.72 17.94
CA GLN A 13 31.79 -25.31 18.77
C GLN A 13 32.93 -24.78 17.89
N LEU A 14 33.23 -23.49 18.00
CA LEU A 14 34.34 -22.84 17.29
C LEU A 14 35.41 -22.37 18.29
N THR A 15 36.68 -22.38 17.89
CA THR A 15 37.74 -21.74 18.68
C THR A 15 37.68 -20.22 18.53
N PRO A 16 38.08 -19.43 19.55
CA PRO A 16 38.12 -17.96 19.44
C PRO A 16 38.93 -17.45 18.24
N GLU A 17 40.06 -18.10 17.94
CA GLU A 17 40.92 -17.79 16.78
C GLU A 17 40.18 -17.97 15.45
N ARG A 18 39.37 -19.05 15.33
CA ARG A 18 38.57 -19.32 14.14
C ARG A 18 37.39 -18.35 14.01
N MET A 19 36.76 -17.97 15.12
CA MET A 19 35.73 -16.93 15.11
C MET A 19 36.29 -15.57 14.64
N GLN A 20 37.50 -15.24 15.07
CA GLN A 20 38.16 -14.00 14.64
C GLN A 20 38.58 -14.06 13.17
N SER A 21 39.09 -15.20 12.68
CA SER A 21 39.54 -15.33 11.29
C SER A 21 38.41 -15.26 10.27
N ILE A 22 37.21 -15.72 10.61
CA ILE A 22 36.01 -15.60 9.75
C ILE A 22 35.23 -14.30 10.00
N GLY A 23 35.71 -13.43 10.89
CA GLY A 23 35.13 -12.11 11.14
C GLY A 23 33.74 -12.16 11.79
N VAL A 24 33.52 -13.08 12.74
CA VAL A 24 32.27 -13.14 13.51
C VAL A 24 32.11 -11.87 14.33
N LYS A 25 31.03 -11.14 14.07
CA LYS A 25 30.54 -10.05 14.92
C LYS A 25 29.33 -10.54 15.68
N THR A 26 29.17 -10.02 16.88
CA THR A 26 28.04 -10.31 17.73
C THR A 26 27.18 -9.06 17.90
N GLY A 27 25.90 -9.28 18.18
CA GLY A 27 24.94 -8.26 18.56
C GLY A 27 24.15 -8.73 19.76
N THR A 28 23.27 -7.87 20.23
CA THR A 28 22.33 -8.19 21.31
C THR A 28 20.90 -7.98 20.84
N VAL A 29 20.02 -8.89 21.22
CA VAL A 29 18.58 -8.70 21.02
C VAL A 29 18.09 -7.70 22.06
N GLU A 30 17.54 -6.57 21.62
CA GLU A 30 17.16 -5.49 22.52
C GLU A 30 15.79 -4.93 22.18
N TYR A 31 15.16 -4.27 23.15
CA TYR A 31 13.93 -3.53 22.89
C TYR A 31 14.26 -2.17 22.32
N LYS A 32 13.77 -1.86 21.11
CA LYS A 32 13.86 -0.53 20.51
C LYS A 32 12.49 0.08 20.35
N GLN A 33 12.44 1.41 20.49
CA GLN A 33 11.31 2.18 20.00
C GLN A 33 11.44 2.24 18.47
N LEU A 34 10.47 1.67 17.77
CA LEU A 34 10.46 1.66 16.32
C LEU A 34 9.47 2.70 15.79
N SER A 35 9.92 3.43 14.79
CA SER A 35 9.08 4.23 13.91
C SER A 35 9.29 3.76 12.49
N ASP A 36 8.22 3.72 11.72
CA ASP A 36 8.31 3.48 10.28
C ASP A 36 7.86 4.70 9.50
N ASP A 37 8.54 4.93 8.37
CA ASP A 37 8.24 6.01 7.45
C ASP A 37 7.54 5.41 6.22
N LEU A 38 6.22 5.53 6.18
CA LEU A 38 5.40 5.08 5.07
C LEU A 38 5.26 6.19 4.04
N ARG A 39 5.62 5.91 2.78
CA ARG A 39 5.50 6.86 1.68
C ARG A 39 4.34 6.51 0.79
N ALA A 40 3.57 7.52 0.44
CA ALA A 40 2.42 7.40 -0.43
C ALA A 40 2.22 8.66 -1.27
N THR A 41 1.43 8.52 -2.33
CA THR A 41 0.92 9.67 -3.07
C THR A 41 -0.46 10.04 -2.53
N GLY A 42 -0.83 11.30 -2.72
CA GLY A 42 -2.15 11.78 -2.35
C GLY A 42 -2.61 12.93 -3.22
N THR A 43 -3.85 13.34 -3.00
CA THR A 43 -4.45 14.50 -3.64
C THR A 43 -4.96 15.48 -2.60
N VAL A 44 -4.78 16.78 -2.87
CA VAL A 44 -5.40 17.85 -2.07
C VAL A 44 -6.87 17.93 -2.44
N ASP A 45 -7.73 18.00 -1.44
CA ASP A 45 -9.17 18.11 -1.58
C ASP A 45 -9.72 19.18 -0.64
N ILE A 46 -10.95 19.62 -0.90
CA ILE A 46 -11.64 20.59 -0.05
C ILE A 46 -12.06 19.88 1.24
N ASP A 47 -11.90 20.56 2.38
CA ASP A 47 -12.55 20.12 3.63
C ASP A 47 -14.06 20.35 3.49
N GLU A 48 -14.82 19.28 3.26
CA GLU A 48 -16.27 19.35 3.04
C GLU A 48 -17.02 19.98 4.21
N ARG A 49 -16.45 19.97 5.42
CA ARG A 49 -17.02 20.61 6.61
C ARG A 49 -16.92 22.14 6.56
N LEU A 50 -16.06 22.66 5.69
CA LEU A 50 -15.85 24.08 5.44
C LEU A 50 -16.52 24.55 4.14
N LEU A 51 -17.43 23.74 3.59
CA LEU A 51 -18.33 24.13 2.51
C LEU A 51 -19.58 24.81 3.07
N SER A 52 -19.96 25.92 2.45
CA SER A 52 -21.22 26.61 2.71
C SER A 52 -22.00 26.74 1.41
N TYR A 53 -23.26 26.33 1.44
CA TYR A 53 -24.19 26.54 0.34
C TYR A 53 -24.99 27.81 0.56
N VAL A 54 -25.18 28.60 -0.50
CA VAL A 54 -26.05 29.78 -0.48
C VAL A 54 -27.32 29.47 -1.25
N GLN A 55 -28.45 29.66 -0.58
CA GLN A 55 -29.80 29.47 -1.08
C GLN A 55 -30.67 30.62 -0.56
N VAL A 56 -31.83 30.83 -1.19
CA VAL A 56 -32.86 31.74 -0.69
C VAL A 56 -33.88 30.97 0.16
N ARG A 57 -34.67 31.65 0.99
CA ARG A 57 -35.75 31.02 1.79
C ARG A 57 -37.15 31.23 1.21
N PHE A 58 -37.23 31.93 0.08
CA PHE A 58 -38.46 32.32 -0.60
C PHE A 58 -38.24 32.29 -2.11
N PRO A 59 -39.29 32.11 -2.92
CA PRO A 59 -39.19 32.16 -4.37
C PRO A 59 -38.98 33.59 -4.87
N GLY A 60 -38.24 33.76 -5.96
CA GLY A 60 -38.00 35.09 -6.54
C GLY A 60 -37.16 35.07 -7.82
N TYR A 61 -36.87 36.26 -8.34
CA TYR A 61 -36.04 36.47 -9.52
C TYR A 61 -34.76 37.20 -9.13
N ILE A 62 -33.61 36.65 -9.52
CA ILE A 62 -32.33 37.34 -9.36
C ILE A 62 -32.32 38.58 -10.26
N ARG A 63 -31.95 39.74 -9.69
CA ARG A 63 -31.85 41.00 -10.43
C ARG A 63 -30.41 41.34 -10.78
N LYS A 64 -29.58 41.56 -9.76
CA LYS A 64 -28.16 41.90 -9.92
C LYS A 64 -27.30 40.82 -9.32
N VAL A 65 -26.18 40.51 -9.96
CA VAL A 65 -25.18 39.56 -9.46
C VAL A 65 -23.88 40.32 -9.26
N PHE A 66 -23.40 40.39 -8.02
CA PHE A 66 -22.14 41.06 -7.66
C PHE A 66 -20.97 40.09 -7.73
N ALA A 67 -21.13 38.88 -7.18
CA ALA A 67 -20.14 37.83 -7.22
C ALA A 67 -20.32 36.97 -8.49
N ASN A 68 -19.65 37.36 -9.57
CA ASN A 68 -19.95 36.90 -10.92
C ASN A 68 -18.95 35.88 -11.50
N ALA A 69 -17.93 35.47 -10.74
CA ALA A 69 -16.91 34.53 -11.20
C ALA A 69 -16.71 33.34 -10.25
N THR A 70 -16.54 32.14 -10.82
CA THR A 70 -16.04 30.97 -10.08
C THR A 70 -14.59 31.21 -9.70
N TYR A 71 -14.20 30.73 -8.52
CA TYR A 71 -12.92 30.94 -7.85
C TYR A 71 -12.63 32.39 -7.45
N GLN A 72 -13.64 33.27 -7.46
CA GLN A 72 -13.56 34.55 -6.80
C GLN A 72 -13.57 34.35 -5.28
N TYR A 73 -12.69 35.06 -4.57
CA TYR A 73 -12.72 35.13 -3.11
C TYR A 73 -13.81 36.11 -2.66
N ILE A 74 -14.62 35.70 -1.70
CA ILE A 74 -15.70 36.49 -1.10
C ILE A 74 -15.51 36.53 0.42
N ARG A 75 -15.73 37.69 1.05
CA ARG A 75 -15.73 37.81 2.52
C ARG A 75 -17.12 37.59 3.09
N LYS A 76 -17.19 37.12 4.33
CA LYS A 76 -18.43 37.10 5.12
C LYS A 76 -19.03 38.51 5.15
N GLY A 77 -20.32 38.61 4.83
CA GLY A 77 -21.06 39.87 4.77
C GLY A 77 -20.89 40.65 3.46
N GLU A 78 -20.12 40.16 2.50
CA GLU A 78 -20.00 40.78 1.17
C GLU A 78 -21.23 40.42 0.30
N PRO A 79 -21.77 41.36 -0.51
CA PRO A 79 -22.97 41.11 -1.29
C PRO A 79 -22.72 40.12 -2.43
N LEU A 80 -23.61 39.14 -2.58
CA LEU A 80 -23.54 38.12 -3.63
C LEU A 80 -24.44 38.47 -4.81
N PHE A 81 -25.72 38.72 -4.55
CA PHE A 81 -26.73 39.07 -5.55
C PHE A 81 -27.92 39.77 -4.89
N THR A 82 -28.79 40.37 -5.70
CA THR A 82 -30.11 40.85 -5.27
C THR A 82 -31.22 39.97 -5.82
N VAL A 83 -32.28 39.78 -5.03
CA VAL A 83 -33.46 39.00 -5.40
C VAL A 83 -34.72 39.85 -5.24
N TYR A 84 -35.58 39.80 -6.25
CA TYR A 84 -36.93 40.34 -6.21
C TYR A 84 -37.92 39.20 -5.96
N SER A 85 -38.76 39.32 -4.93
CA SER A 85 -39.79 38.34 -4.63
C SER A 85 -41.15 39.04 -4.46
N PRO A 86 -42.15 38.71 -5.28
CA PRO A 86 -43.51 39.21 -5.10
C PRO A 86 -44.07 38.90 -3.70
N ASP A 87 -43.83 37.70 -3.20
CA ASP A 87 -44.31 37.24 -1.89
C ASP A 87 -43.66 38.01 -0.74
N LEU A 88 -42.37 38.34 -0.89
CA LEU A 88 -41.64 39.19 0.03
C LEU A 88 -42.21 40.62 0.05
N VAL A 89 -42.51 41.19 -1.11
CA VAL A 89 -43.11 42.53 -1.20
C VAL A 89 -44.52 42.54 -0.59
N ALA A 90 -45.35 41.53 -0.89
CA ALA A 90 -46.68 41.40 -0.33
C ALA A 90 -46.65 41.28 1.21
N THR A 91 -45.77 40.44 1.75
CA THR A 91 -45.63 40.27 3.20
C THR A 91 -45.12 41.55 3.88
N GLN A 92 -44.23 42.31 3.23
CA GLN A 92 -43.81 43.62 3.76
C GLN A 92 -44.96 44.63 3.77
N GLN A 93 -45.82 44.64 2.76
CA GLN A 93 -47.02 45.49 2.75
C GLN A 93 -48.02 45.08 3.84
N GLU A 94 -48.23 43.78 4.03
CA GLU A 94 -49.04 43.24 5.13
C GLU A 94 -48.50 43.69 6.49
N TYR A 95 -47.18 43.59 6.69
CA TYR A 95 -46.52 44.04 7.92
C TYR A 95 -46.73 45.54 8.18
N LEU A 96 -46.53 46.39 7.16
CA LEU A 96 -46.73 47.83 7.29
C LEU A 96 -48.20 48.20 7.59
N LEU A 97 -49.15 47.55 6.92
CA LEU A 97 -50.58 47.75 7.18
C LEU A 97 -50.95 47.28 8.60
N ALA A 98 -50.40 46.14 9.04
CA ALA A 98 -50.61 45.63 10.39
C ALA A 98 -50.04 46.58 11.45
N GLN A 99 -48.86 47.19 11.23
CA GLN A 99 -48.34 48.22 12.12
C GLN A 99 -49.22 49.46 12.16
N GLN A 100 -49.70 49.95 11.01
CA GLN A 100 -50.59 51.10 10.98
C GLN A 100 -51.90 50.82 11.73
N ASN A 101 -52.49 49.63 11.53
CA ASN A 101 -53.68 49.21 12.26
C ASN A 101 -53.40 49.04 13.76
N GLN A 102 -52.23 48.52 14.12
CA GLN A 102 -51.79 48.42 15.50
C GLN A 102 -51.81 49.80 16.14
N GLU A 103 -51.12 50.79 15.57
CA GLU A 103 -51.06 52.19 16.04
C GLU A 103 -52.46 52.82 16.21
N LEU A 104 -53.35 52.65 15.23
CA LEU A 104 -54.71 53.18 15.29
C LEU A 104 -55.55 52.54 16.41
N LEU A 105 -55.34 51.26 16.67
CA LEU A 105 -56.15 50.46 17.59
C LEU A 105 -55.54 50.33 19.00
N GLN A 106 -54.33 50.85 19.24
CA GLN A 106 -53.69 50.78 20.58
C GLN A 106 -54.54 51.46 21.66
N SER A 107 -55.31 52.49 21.29
CA SER A 107 -56.18 53.24 22.19
C SER A 107 -57.61 52.67 22.28
N SER A 108 -57.91 51.57 21.59
CA SER A 108 -59.24 50.96 21.62
C SER A 108 -59.55 50.39 23.00
N THR A 109 -60.72 50.72 23.53
CA THR A 109 -61.24 50.20 24.81
C THR A 109 -62.02 48.89 24.66
N VAL A 110 -62.15 48.38 23.43
CA VAL A 110 -62.85 47.13 23.15
C VAL A 110 -61.93 45.94 23.42
N ASP A 111 -62.35 45.05 24.32
CA ASP A 111 -61.59 43.87 24.71
C ASP A 111 -61.15 43.03 23.50
N GLY A 112 -59.86 42.68 23.46
CA GLY A 112 -59.26 41.85 22.41
C GLY A 112 -58.88 42.58 21.12
N VAL A 113 -59.33 43.82 20.89
CA VAL A 113 -59.01 44.55 19.63
C VAL A 113 -57.54 44.96 19.56
N ALA A 114 -57.00 45.57 20.61
CA ALA A 114 -55.58 45.94 20.66
C ALA A 114 -54.66 44.71 20.61
N ALA A 115 -55.02 43.64 21.32
CA ALA A 115 -54.28 42.38 21.31
C ALA A 115 -54.30 41.72 19.93
N GLY A 116 -55.46 41.65 19.28
CA GLY A 116 -55.60 41.12 17.92
C GLY A 116 -54.75 41.90 16.91
N ALA A 117 -54.72 43.23 17.00
CA ALA A 117 -53.90 44.05 16.13
C ALA A 117 -52.38 43.78 16.31
N ASN A 118 -51.91 43.57 17.54
CA ASN A 118 -50.52 43.18 17.81
C ASN A 118 -50.17 41.82 17.19
N THR A 119 -51.06 40.82 17.27
CA THR A 119 -50.78 39.48 16.74
C THR A 119 -50.57 39.46 15.22
N LEU A 120 -51.21 40.37 14.48
CA LEU A 120 -51.08 40.45 13.02
C LEU A 120 -49.70 40.99 12.61
N SER A 121 -49.20 42.04 13.28
CA SER A 121 -47.88 42.59 12.99
C SER A 121 -46.77 41.62 13.39
N GLU A 122 -46.91 40.96 14.55
CA GLU A 122 -46.00 39.91 15.00
C GLU A 122 -45.96 38.72 14.02
N ALA A 123 -47.12 38.26 13.53
CA ALA A 123 -47.17 37.15 12.58
C ALA A 123 -46.46 37.47 11.26
N ALA A 124 -46.63 38.69 10.74
CA ALA A 124 -45.94 39.13 9.53
C ALA A 124 -44.42 39.30 9.76
N GLU A 125 -44.00 39.84 10.92
CA GLU A 125 -42.59 39.94 11.31
C GLU A 125 -41.94 38.57 11.44
N HIS A 126 -42.62 37.62 12.08
CA HIS A 126 -42.15 36.24 12.18
C HIS A 126 -42.00 35.57 10.81
N ARG A 127 -42.92 35.82 9.86
CA ARG A 127 -42.80 35.29 8.49
C ARG A 127 -41.57 35.87 7.77
N LEU A 128 -41.33 37.17 7.88
CA LEU A 128 -40.14 37.82 7.30
C LEU A 128 -38.85 37.29 7.93
N ALA A 129 -38.85 37.05 9.26
CA ALA A 129 -37.72 36.45 9.95
C ALA A 129 -37.45 35.00 9.51
N GLN A 130 -38.50 34.19 9.29
CA GLN A 130 -38.36 32.83 8.74
C GLN A 130 -37.78 32.80 7.33
N TRP A 131 -37.91 33.90 6.59
CA TRP A 131 -37.31 34.10 5.28
C TRP A 131 -35.87 34.63 5.33
N ASP A 132 -35.26 34.66 6.53
CA ASP A 132 -33.92 35.19 6.78
C ASP A 132 -33.77 36.65 6.31
N VAL A 133 -34.85 37.44 6.32
CA VAL A 133 -34.77 38.88 6.04
C VAL A 133 -33.97 39.54 7.17
N PRO A 134 -32.86 40.24 6.87
CA PRO A 134 -32.03 40.83 7.90
C PRO A 134 -32.80 41.82 8.78
N ALA A 135 -32.57 41.81 10.09
CA ALA A 135 -33.18 42.76 11.01
C ALA A 135 -32.92 44.23 10.62
N SER A 136 -31.78 44.51 9.98
CA SER A 136 -31.47 45.83 9.42
C SER A 136 -32.41 46.24 8.28
N GLU A 137 -32.86 45.29 7.45
CA GLU A 137 -33.83 45.56 6.39
C GLU A 137 -35.25 45.74 6.96
N LEU A 138 -35.61 44.97 8.00
CA LEU A 138 -36.85 45.20 8.75
C LEU A 138 -36.87 46.58 9.43
N ALA A 139 -35.76 47.00 10.03
CA ALA A 139 -35.66 48.34 10.62
C ALA A 139 -35.84 49.44 9.57
N LYS A 140 -35.21 49.31 8.40
CA LYS A 140 -35.41 50.24 7.27
C LYS A 140 -36.85 50.23 6.76
N LEU A 141 -37.50 49.07 6.71
CA LEU A 141 -38.90 48.96 6.33
C LEU A 141 -39.80 49.76 7.30
N LYS A 142 -39.59 49.60 8.61
CA LYS A 142 -40.30 50.35 9.67
C LYS A 142 -40.06 51.86 9.55
N GLU A 143 -38.81 52.28 9.32
CA GLU A 143 -38.45 53.70 9.22
C GLU A 143 -38.97 54.37 7.93
N THR A 144 -38.87 53.69 6.79
CA THR A 144 -39.22 54.26 5.48
C THR A 144 -40.69 54.10 5.11
N GLY A 145 -41.39 53.15 5.73
CA GLY A 145 -42.76 52.77 5.37
C GLY A 145 -42.89 52.23 3.94
N LYS A 146 -41.81 51.76 3.33
CA LYS A 146 -41.78 51.30 1.92
C LYS A 146 -41.20 49.89 1.81
N PRO A 147 -41.89 48.97 1.11
CA PRO A 147 -41.35 47.64 0.83
C PRO A 147 -40.03 47.70 0.06
N VAL A 148 -39.06 46.90 0.48
CA VAL A 148 -37.81 46.62 -0.24
C VAL A 148 -38.11 45.64 -1.37
N THR A 149 -37.93 46.09 -2.61
CA THR A 149 -38.16 45.25 -3.79
C THR A 149 -36.98 44.34 -4.09
N ASP A 150 -35.75 44.83 -3.89
CA ASP A 150 -34.51 44.13 -4.23
C ASP A 150 -33.76 43.80 -2.93
N LEU A 151 -34.01 42.61 -2.36
CA LEU A 151 -33.30 42.17 -1.17
C LEU A 151 -31.88 41.73 -1.55
N THR A 152 -30.88 42.27 -0.88
CA THR A 152 -29.48 41.86 -1.07
C THR A 152 -29.18 40.62 -0.23
N ILE A 153 -28.68 39.57 -0.87
CA ILE A 153 -28.21 38.35 -0.21
C ILE A 153 -26.69 38.45 -0.06
N TYR A 154 -26.22 38.25 1.17
CA TYR A 154 -24.82 38.37 1.56
C TYR A 154 -24.18 37.00 1.77
N SER A 155 -22.85 36.92 1.65
CA SER A 155 -22.14 35.68 1.94
C SER A 155 -22.16 35.37 3.45
N PRO A 156 -22.61 34.17 3.87
CA PRO A 156 -22.61 33.78 5.29
C PRO A 156 -21.21 33.47 5.82
N VAL A 157 -20.26 33.18 4.92
CA VAL A 157 -18.87 32.79 5.22
C VAL A 157 -17.87 33.53 4.33
N SER A 158 -16.59 33.49 4.71
CA SER A 158 -15.49 33.91 3.84
C SER A 158 -14.92 32.69 3.13
N GLY A 159 -14.60 32.79 1.84
CA GLY A 159 -14.04 31.67 1.09
C GLY A 159 -14.01 31.91 -0.42
N PHE A 160 -13.75 30.85 -1.18
CA PHE A 160 -13.75 30.86 -2.64
C PHE A 160 -15.04 30.27 -3.18
N ILE A 161 -15.62 30.91 -4.19
CA ILE A 161 -16.80 30.39 -4.88
C ILE A 161 -16.38 29.19 -5.75
N THR A 162 -16.73 27.97 -5.37
CA THR A 162 -16.40 26.76 -6.14
C THR A 162 -17.46 26.45 -7.20
N GLU A 163 -18.71 26.84 -6.95
CA GLU A 163 -19.81 26.71 -7.90
C GLU A 163 -20.65 27.98 -7.88
N ARG A 164 -21.10 28.41 -9.06
CA ARG A 164 -21.98 29.57 -9.23
C ARG A 164 -23.09 29.24 -10.22
N ASN A 165 -24.32 29.20 -9.71
CA ASN A 165 -25.54 29.03 -10.49
C ASN A 165 -26.40 30.30 -10.52
N ALA A 166 -26.10 31.29 -9.68
CA ALA A 166 -26.81 32.58 -9.67
C ALA A 166 -26.53 33.37 -10.95
N LEU A 167 -27.57 33.54 -11.78
CA LEU A 167 -27.54 34.30 -13.02
C LEU A 167 -28.59 35.41 -12.99
N PRO A 168 -28.34 36.58 -13.62
CA PRO A 168 -29.36 37.62 -13.75
C PRO A 168 -30.63 37.07 -14.42
N ASN A 169 -31.79 37.52 -13.94
CA ASN A 169 -33.14 37.12 -14.37
C ASN A 169 -33.51 35.65 -14.16
N LEU A 170 -32.66 34.87 -13.48
CA LEU A 170 -32.98 33.50 -13.11
C LEU A 170 -34.08 33.49 -12.04
N TYR A 171 -35.10 32.67 -12.24
CA TYR A 171 -36.07 32.33 -11.21
C TYR A 171 -35.47 31.31 -10.25
N VAL A 172 -35.62 31.55 -8.95
CA VAL A 172 -35.00 30.79 -7.88
C VAL A 172 -36.02 30.43 -6.82
N GLU A 173 -35.81 29.28 -6.20
CA GLU A 173 -36.63 28.74 -5.12
C GLU A 173 -35.73 28.23 -3.98
N PRO A 174 -36.27 27.91 -2.79
CA PRO A 174 -35.43 27.47 -1.66
C PRO A 174 -34.56 26.24 -1.91
N SER A 175 -34.98 25.36 -2.83
CA SER A 175 -34.22 24.19 -3.26
C SER A 175 -33.03 24.54 -4.18
N THR A 176 -33.01 25.74 -4.76
CA THR A 176 -32.03 26.15 -5.76
C THR A 176 -30.70 26.49 -5.08
N ARG A 177 -29.66 25.69 -5.34
CA ARG A 177 -28.29 25.98 -4.91
C ARG A 177 -27.68 27.07 -5.80
N LEU A 178 -27.46 28.26 -5.24
CA LEU A 178 -27.01 29.44 -5.99
C LEU A 178 -25.50 29.61 -5.98
N TYR A 179 -24.87 29.38 -4.83
CA TYR A 179 -23.41 29.34 -4.69
C TYR A 179 -23.00 28.17 -3.81
N THR A 180 -21.81 27.65 -4.10
CA THR A 180 -21.03 26.84 -3.17
C THR A 180 -19.77 27.65 -2.84
N VAL A 181 -19.54 27.92 -1.56
CA VAL A 181 -18.38 28.68 -1.06
C VAL A 181 -17.54 27.73 -0.20
N ALA A 182 -16.26 27.61 -0.51
CA ALA A 182 -15.30 26.79 0.23
C ALA A 182 -14.29 27.67 0.96
N ASP A 183 -14.14 27.48 2.27
CA ASP A 183 -12.99 28.00 2.99
C ASP A 183 -11.79 27.05 2.79
N LEU A 184 -10.74 27.55 2.12
CA LEU A 184 -9.53 26.81 1.78
C LEU A 184 -8.38 27.05 2.79
N SER A 185 -8.66 27.70 3.93
CA SER A 185 -7.69 27.92 5.01
C SER A 185 -7.21 26.61 5.65
N ARG A 186 -8.02 25.56 5.56
CA ARG A 186 -7.69 24.17 5.87
C ARG A 186 -8.12 23.31 4.68
N VAL A 187 -7.28 22.36 4.31
CA VAL A 187 -7.56 21.42 3.22
C VAL A 187 -7.36 20.00 3.71
N TRP A 188 -8.05 19.06 3.05
CA TRP A 188 -7.76 17.65 3.21
C TRP A 188 -6.69 17.22 2.23
N VAL A 189 -5.82 16.31 2.67
CA VAL A 189 -4.98 15.53 1.78
C VAL A 189 -5.43 14.09 1.91
N ASN A 190 -5.86 13.49 0.80
CA ASN A 190 -6.26 12.10 0.75
C ASN A 190 -5.07 11.27 0.25
N ALA A 191 -4.30 10.68 1.17
CA ALA A 191 -3.21 9.77 0.85
C ALA A 191 -3.75 8.39 0.48
N GLN A 192 -3.20 7.77 -0.55
CA GLN A 192 -3.56 6.44 -1.00
C GLN A 192 -2.58 5.41 -0.42
N ILE A 193 -3.03 4.66 0.58
CA ILE A 193 -2.21 3.67 1.29
C ILE A 193 -2.59 2.26 0.85
N PHE A 194 -1.63 1.42 0.49
CA PHE A 194 -1.92 0.02 0.16
C PHE A 194 -2.54 -0.73 1.34
N GLN A 195 -3.48 -1.64 1.04
CA GLN A 195 -4.23 -2.37 2.06
C GLN A 195 -3.35 -3.11 3.09
N ASP A 196 -2.17 -3.59 2.68
CA ASP A 196 -1.28 -4.37 3.53
C ASP A 196 -0.56 -3.50 4.59
N ASP A 197 -0.50 -2.17 4.38
CA ASP A 197 0.14 -1.21 5.27
C ASP A 197 -0.81 -0.55 6.28
N ILE A 198 -2.13 -0.65 6.07
CA ILE A 198 -3.14 0.06 6.89
C ILE A 198 -3.04 -0.31 8.36
N GLY A 199 -2.81 -1.59 8.68
CA GLY A 199 -2.77 -2.08 10.06
C GLY A 199 -1.67 -1.44 10.91
N ARG A 200 -0.74 -0.70 10.27
CA ARG A 200 0.38 -0.03 10.90
C ARG A 200 0.05 1.43 11.20
N LEU A 201 -0.96 2.00 10.56
CA LEU A 201 -1.34 3.40 10.71
C LEU A 201 -2.38 3.57 11.81
N LYS A 202 -2.29 4.70 12.52
CA LYS A 202 -3.24 5.10 13.56
C LYS A 202 -3.68 6.54 13.35
N GLN A 203 -4.91 6.81 13.78
CA GLN A 203 -5.39 8.18 13.88
C GLN A 203 -4.47 8.99 14.80
N GLY A 204 -4.10 10.20 14.37
CA GLY A 204 -3.15 11.06 15.08
C GLY A 204 -1.67 10.86 14.69
N ASP A 205 -1.32 9.86 13.88
CA ASP A 205 0.05 9.72 13.38
C ASP A 205 0.46 10.98 12.60
N ALA A 206 1.71 11.41 12.80
CA ALA A 206 2.25 12.60 12.16
C ALA A 206 2.57 12.33 10.70
N ALA A 207 2.33 13.31 9.85
CA ALA A 207 2.66 13.22 8.44
C ALA A 207 3.30 14.51 7.91
N SER A 208 4.20 14.34 6.96
CA SER A 208 4.81 15.40 6.17
C SER A 208 4.38 15.28 4.73
N ILE A 209 3.99 16.41 4.16
CA ILE A 209 3.46 16.53 2.81
C ILE A 209 4.41 17.44 2.03
N THR A 210 4.81 17.00 0.86
CA THR A 210 5.63 17.78 -0.07
C THR A 210 4.94 17.85 -1.43
N VAL A 211 5.15 18.96 -2.13
CA VAL A 211 4.51 19.24 -3.42
C VAL A 211 5.57 19.75 -4.38
N ASP A 212 5.60 19.19 -5.59
CA ASP A 212 6.61 19.54 -6.60
C ASP A 212 6.52 21.02 -7.03
N SER A 213 5.32 21.61 -6.96
CA SER A 213 5.10 23.03 -7.23
C SER A 213 5.77 23.96 -6.22
N TYR A 214 6.18 23.45 -5.06
CA TYR A 214 6.87 24.20 -4.01
C TYR A 214 8.06 23.42 -3.44
N PRO A 215 9.16 23.25 -4.21
CA PRO A 215 10.33 22.49 -3.77
C PRO A 215 10.90 23.03 -2.45
N GLY A 216 11.30 22.12 -1.56
CA GLY A 216 11.87 22.45 -0.26
C GLY A 216 10.88 22.95 0.80
N ARG A 217 9.59 23.07 0.48
CA ARG A 217 8.54 23.32 1.47
C ARG A 217 7.87 22.02 1.90
N THR A 218 7.81 21.81 3.21
CA THR A 218 7.09 20.71 3.82
C THR A 218 5.89 21.26 4.59
N PHE A 219 4.72 20.70 4.31
CA PHE A 219 3.51 20.95 5.08
C PHE A 219 3.35 19.82 6.09
N THR A 220 3.07 20.16 7.33
CA THR A 220 2.89 19.17 8.39
C THR A 220 1.42 19.01 8.71
N GLY A 221 1.04 17.79 9.07
CA GLY A 221 -0.30 17.46 9.50
C GLY A 221 -0.33 16.14 10.24
N GLN A 222 -1.54 15.66 10.50
CA GLN A 222 -1.77 14.39 11.17
C GLN A 222 -2.89 13.63 10.46
N ILE A 223 -2.89 12.30 10.63
CA ILE A 223 -4.01 11.47 10.19
C ILE A 223 -5.25 11.88 11.01
N GLU A 224 -6.22 12.47 10.31
CA GLU A 224 -7.52 12.79 10.89
C GLU A 224 -8.42 11.55 10.86
N GLU A 225 -8.37 10.76 9.78
CA GLU A 225 -9.26 9.62 9.59
C GLU A 225 -8.67 8.61 8.60
N ILE A 226 -8.88 7.32 8.86
CA ILE A 226 -8.62 6.24 7.90
C ILE A 226 -9.99 5.79 7.38
N LEU A 227 -10.27 6.03 6.11
CA LEU A 227 -11.61 5.77 5.57
C LEU A 227 -11.91 4.26 5.52
N PRO A 228 -13.15 3.82 5.79
CA PRO A 228 -13.50 2.41 5.89
C PRO A 228 -13.64 1.70 4.53
N GLN A 229 -13.27 2.35 3.43
CA GLN A 229 -13.48 1.86 2.07
C GLN A 229 -12.14 1.61 1.36
N VAL A 230 -11.99 0.39 0.83
CA VAL A 230 -10.90 0.04 -0.09
C VAL A 230 -11.32 0.36 -1.51
N ASP A 231 -10.47 1.08 -2.23
CA ASP A 231 -10.59 1.25 -3.67
C ASP A 231 -10.21 -0.05 -4.38
N MET A 232 -11.17 -0.67 -5.07
CA MET A 232 -10.98 -1.98 -5.69
C MET A 232 -10.02 -1.98 -6.89
N ALA A 233 -9.87 -0.83 -7.56
CA ALA A 233 -9.01 -0.71 -8.73
C ALA A 233 -7.54 -0.56 -8.35
N THR A 234 -7.27 0.21 -7.29
CA THR A 234 -5.90 0.50 -6.83
C THR A 234 -5.46 -0.38 -5.65
N ARG A 235 -6.40 -1.08 -4.99
CA ARG A 235 -6.18 -1.81 -3.72
C ARG A 235 -5.59 -0.91 -2.62
N THR A 236 -6.01 0.34 -2.62
CA THR A 236 -5.62 1.33 -1.61
C THR A 236 -6.80 1.74 -0.74
N VAL A 237 -6.49 2.19 0.47
CA VAL A 237 -7.42 2.89 1.35
C VAL A 237 -7.00 4.34 1.43
N ARG A 238 -8.01 5.22 1.39
CA ARG A 238 -7.83 6.65 1.51
C ARG A 238 -7.63 7.02 2.98
N VAL A 239 -6.45 7.54 3.30
CA VAL A 239 -6.12 8.10 4.59
C VAL A 239 -6.22 9.62 4.48
N ARG A 240 -7.12 10.21 5.25
CA ARG A 240 -7.43 11.63 5.24
C ARG A 240 -6.56 12.35 6.26
N LEU A 241 -5.79 13.32 5.78
CA LEU A 241 -4.94 14.18 6.59
C LEU A 241 -5.48 15.60 6.57
N ALA A 242 -5.48 16.23 7.74
CA ALA A 242 -5.91 17.61 7.91
C ALA A 242 -4.73 18.57 7.88
N ILE A 243 -4.66 19.44 6.87
CA ILE A 243 -3.52 20.32 6.67
C ILE A 243 -3.96 21.79 6.75
N ALA A 244 -3.30 22.56 7.61
CA ALA A 244 -3.43 24.00 7.61
C ALA A 244 -2.80 24.57 6.34
N ASN A 245 -3.48 25.52 5.68
CA ASN A 245 -3.08 26.04 4.38
C ASN A 245 -2.82 27.56 4.40
N PRO A 246 -1.86 28.04 5.23
CA PRO A 246 -1.55 29.46 5.30
C PRO A 246 -1.03 29.95 3.93
N GLY A 247 -1.59 31.05 3.46
CA GLY A 247 -1.23 31.63 2.16
C GLY A 247 -1.72 30.81 0.95
N LEU A 248 -2.65 29.87 1.15
CA LEU A 248 -3.41 29.17 0.09
C LEU A 248 -2.50 28.50 -0.95
N LYS A 249 -1.43 27.87 -0.47
CA LYS A 249 -0.43 27.23 -1.33
C LYS A 249 -0.91 25.88 -1.84
N LEU A 250 -1.53 25.09 -0.97
CA LEU A 250 -2.17 23.83 -1.34
C LEU A 250 -3.51 24.15 -2.00
N LYS A 251 -3.62 23.88 -3.30
CA LYS A 251 -4.88 24.05 -4.05
C LYS A 251 -5.55 22.69 -4.23
N PRO A 252 -6.88 22.59 -4.06
CA PRO A 252 -7.61 21.37 -4.40
C PRO A 252 -7.27 20.86 -5.80
N GLY A 253 -7.13 19.55 -5.95
CA GLY A 253 -6.70 18.88 -7.18
C GLY A 253 -5.18 18.72 -7.36
N MET A 254 -4.35 19.33 -6.51
CA MET A 254 -2.89 19.10 -6.55
C MET A 254 -2.53 17.67 -6.12
N PHE A 255 -1.57 17.06 -6.82
CA PHE A 255 -0.90 15.85 -6.37
C PHE A 255 0.18 16.19 -5.34
N VAL A 256 0.31 15.34 -4.33
CA VAL A 256 1.27 15.53 -3.24
C VAL A 256 1.94 14.21 -2.87
N ASN A 257 3.16 14.30 -2.37
CA ASN A 257 3.85 13.18 -1.74
C ASN A 257 3.61 13.26 -0.23
N VAL A 258 3.18 12.15 0.36
CA VAL A 258 2.87 12.04 1.78
C VAL A 258 3.83 11.03 2.40
N GLU A 259 4.49 11.44 3.47
CA GLU A 259 5.30 10.57 4.31
C GLU A 259 4.67 10.55 5.70
N VAL A 260 4.14 9.40 6.10
CA VAL A 260 3.48 9.18 7.38
C VAL A 260 4.46 8.48 8.31
N LYS A 261 4.66 9.05 9.50
CA LYS A 261 5.48 8.46 10.54
C LYS A 261 4.60 7.67 11.50
N SER A 262 4.62 6.35 11.37
CA SER A 262 3.90 5.46 12.28
C SER A 262 4.79 5.04 13.45
N SER A 263 4.28 5.20 14.68
CA SER A 263 4.93 4.68 15.87
C SER A 263 4.51 3.24 16.13
N LEU A 264 5.44 2.31 15.92
CA LEU A 264 5.25 0.88 16.16
C LEU A 264 5.45 0.48 17.63
N GLY A 265 5.78 1.46 18.47
CA GLY A 265 5.99 1.26 19.90
C GLY A 265 7.34 0.63 20.23
N ARG A 266 7.44 0.16 21.48
CA ARG A 266 8.61 -0.58 21.96
C ARG A 266 8.49 -2.05 21.54
N GLN A 267 9.36 -2.49 20.65
CA GLN A 267 9.37 -3.85 20.11
C GLN A 267 10.71 -4.53 20.38
N LEU A 268 10.70 -5.86 20.53
CA LEU A 268 11.92 -6.64 20.58
C LEU A 268 12.48 -6.75 19.16
N VAL A 269 13.72 -6.35 18.95
CA VAL A 269 14.30 -6.30 17.61
C VAL A 269 15.59 -7.10 17.51
N VAL A 270 15.83 -7.57 16.29
CA VAL A 270 17.05 -8.25 15.90
C VAL A 270 17.63 -7.56 14.65
N PRO A 271 18.95 -7.30 14.57
CA PRO A 271 19.57 -6.77 13.36
C PRO A 271 19.28 -7.66 12.16
N ALA A 272 18.95 -7.07 11.01
CA ALA A 272 18.63 -7.81 9.80
C ALA A 272 19.79 -8.70 9.33
N SER A 273 21.03 -8.28 9.60
CA SER A 273 22.22 -9.07 9.28
C SER A 273 22.40 -10.33 10.15
N ALA A 274 21.68 -10.45 11.27
CA ALA A 274 21.74 -11.63 12.14
C ALA A 274 20.76 -12.73 11.72
N VAL A 275 19.71 -12.37 10.99
CA VAL A 275 18.67 -13.30 10.55
C VAL A 275 19.16 -13.99 9.28
N PHE A 276 19.29 -15.30 9.34
CA PHE A 276 19.61 -16.14 8.20
C PHE A 276 18.34 -16.79 7.67
N GLU A 277 17.94 -16.43 6.45
CA GLU A 277 16.79 -17.02 5.77
C GLU A 277 17.26 -18.21 4.92
N SER A 278 17.16 -19.42 5.48
CA SER A 278 17.45 -20.66 4.76
C SER A 278 16.17 -21.18 4.12
N GLY A 279 15.79 -20.58 2.99
CA GLY A 279 14.62 -20.97 2.19
C GLY A 279 13.30 -20.87 2.96
N THR A 280 12.94 -21.93 3.67
CA THR A 280 11.71 -22.07 4.46
C THR A 280 11.86 -21.70 5.94
N ARG A 281 13.09 -21.52 6.45
CA ARG A 281 13.37 -21.26 7.86
C ARG A 281 14.09 -19.94 8.08
N GLN A 282 13.74 -19.26 9.15
CA GLN A 282 14.45 -18.09 9.66
C GLN A 282 15.24 -18.51 10.90
N ILE A 283 16.56 -18.43 10.84
CA ILE A 283 17.46 -18.94 11.88
C ILE A 283 18.36 -17.81 12.36
N VAL A 284 18.62 -17.77 13.66
CA VAL A 284 19.63 -16.92 14.30
C VAL A 284 20.53 -17.79 15.16
N PHE A 285 21.83 -17.53 15.12
CA PHE A 285 22.79 -18.22 15.98
C PHE A 285 22.92 -17.48 17.31
N LEU A 286 22.48 -18.12 18.40
CA LEU A 286 22.72 -17.65 19.76
C LEU A 286 24.17 -17.92 20.15
N ASN A 287 24.83 -16.92 20.72
CA ASN A 287 26.18 -17.04 21.25
C ASN A 287 26.13 -17.22 22.77
N HIS A 288 26.45 -18.42 23.26
CA HIS A 288 26.52 -18.71 24.70
C HIS A 288 27.89 -18.36 25.31
N GLY A 289 28.80 -17.81 24.51
CA GLY A 289 30.19 -17.58 24.90
C GLY A 289 31.05 -18.82 24.66
N ASN A 290 32.37 -18.65 24.83
CA ASN A 290 33.38 -19.69 24.62
C ASN A 290 33.31 -20.38 23.24
N GLY A 291 32.75 -19.71 22.23
CA GLY A 291 32.61 -20.23 20.88
C GLY A 291 31.51 -21.26 20.68
N ASN A 292 30.58 -21.42 21.64
CA ASN A 292 29.38 -22.24 21.49
C ASN A 292 28.27 -21.42 20.81
N LEU A 293 27.94 -21.78 19.57
CA LEU A 293 26.92 -21.15 18.75
C LEU A 293 25.74 -22.10 18.55
N GLU A 294 24.59 -21.77 19.13
CA GLU A 294 23.37 -22.57 19.01
C GLU A 294 22.47 -22.02 17.89
N PRO A 295 22.16 -22.81 16.84
CA PRO A 295 21.18 -22.42 15.84
C PRO A 295 19.79 -22.41 16.46
N LYS A 296 19.08 -21.28 16.35
CA LYS A 296 17.72 -21.14 16.86
C LYS A 296 16.79 -20.67 15.76
N GLU A 297 15.72 -21.43 15.55
CA GLU A 297 14.64 -21.03 14.66
C GLU A 297 13.80 -19.92 15.30
N ILE A 298 13.54 -18.87 14.53
CA ILE A 298 12.82 -17.69 14.97
C ILE A 298 11.69 -17.37 13.99
N ALA A 299 10.73 -16.58 14.43
CA ALA A 299 9.77 -15.94 13.55
C ALA A 299 9.99 -14.44 13.63
N VAL A 300 10.40 -13.82 12.52
CA VAL A 300 10.46 -12.37 12.41
C VAL A 300 9.22 -11.81 11.75
N GLY A 301 8.86 -10.60 12.15
CA GLY A 301 7.79 -9.81 11.56
C GLY A 301 8.36 -8.75 10.63
N LEU A 302 7.75 -7.57 10.68
CA LEU A 302 8.10 -6.44 9.85
C LEU A 302 9.58 -6.04 9.96
N ARG A 303 10.19 -5.75 8.81
CA ARG A 303 11.50 -5.08 8.74
C ARG A 303 11.32 -3.57 8.83
N VAL A 304 12.03 -2.93 9.75
CA VAL A 304 12.02 -1.48 9.95
C VAL A 304 13.48 -1.01 9.95
N GLY A 305 13.88 -0.35 8.86
CA GLY A 305 15.27 -0.01 8.57
C GLY A 305 16.18 -1.26 8.56
N ASP A 306 17.19 -1.27 9.42
CA ASP A 306 18.17 -2.35 9.54
C ASP A 306 17.80 -3.42 10.58
N ASN A 307 16.57 -3.41 11.09
CA ASN A 307 16.13 -4.36 12.12
C ASN A 307 14.85 -5.09 11.69
N PHE A 308 14.69 -6.32 12.18
CA PHE A 308 13.43 -7.04 12.16
C PHE A 308 12.78 -7.04 13.55
N VAL A 309 11.45 -6.97 13.58
CA VAL A 309 10.68 -7.23 14.81
C VAL A 309 10.69 -8.73 15.08
N VAL A 310 11.01 -9.14 16.30
CA VAL A 310 10.96 -10.54 16.72
C VAL A 310 9.54 -10.88 17.16
N LEU A 311 8.90 -11.84 16.49
CA LEU A 311 7.58 -12.37 16.89
C LEU A 311 7.71 -13.58 17.81
N ARG A 312 8.67 -14.47 17.54
CA ARG A 312 8.93 -15.68 18.34
C ARG A 312 10.39 -16.09 18.28
N GLY A 313 10.86 -16.76 19.33
CA GLY A 313 12.12 -17.52 19.33
C GLY A 313 13.28 -16.81 20.01
N LEU A 314 13.27 -15.50 20.19
CA LEU A 314 14.33 -14.78 20.92
C LEU A 314 13.79 -14.08 22.16
N GLY A 315 14.64 -13.99 23.17
CA GLY A 315 14.42 -13.19 24.38
C GLY A 315 15.31 -11.95 24.40
N ALA A 316 14.96 -10.98 25.23
CA ALA A 316 15.79 -9.78 25.41
C ALA A 316 17.16 -10.12 26.01
N ASN A 317 18.16 -9.32 25.63
CA ASN A 317 19.56 -9.39 26.05
C ASN A 317 20.30 -10.68 25.65
N GLN A 318 19.75 -11.46 24.71
CA GLN A 318 20.46 -12.61 24.16
C GLN A 318 21.57 -12.15 23.21
N SER A 319 22.77 -12.71 23.35
CA SER A 319 23.87 -12.48 22.41
C SER A 319 23.66 -13.33 21.17
N ILE A 320 23.78 -12.70 20.01
CA ILE A 320 23.54 -13.29 18.71
C ILE A 320 24.68 -12.99 17.76
N VAL A 321 24.83 -13.80 16.72
CA VAL A 321 25.80 -13.54 15.65
C VAL A 321 25.17 -12.63 14.59
N THR A 322 25.91 -11.60 14.16
CA THR A 322 25.46 -10.60 13.17
C THR A 322 26.23 -10.65 11.85
N SER A 323 27.29 -11.47 11.75
CA SER A 323 28.08 -11.68 10.53
C SER A 323 28.63 -13.10 10.46
N ALA A 324 29.05 -13.53 9.26
CA ALA A 324 29.56 -14.88 8.98
C ALA A 324 28.54 -16.02 9.18
N ASN A 325 27.24 -15.71 9.21
CA ASN A 325 26.15 -16.68 9.42
C ASN A 325 26.22 -17.87 8.45
N PHE A 326 26.56 -17.65 7.18
CA PHE A 326 26.67 -18.70 6.17
C PHE A 326 27.79 -19.71 6.47
N LEU A 327 28.94 -19.24 6.95
CA LEU A 327 30.06 -20.11 7.29
C LEU A 327 29.76 -20.93 8.55
N ILE A 328 29.07 -20.33 9.51
CA ILE A 328 28.64 -21.00 10.74
C ILE A 328 27.56 -22.05 10.44
N ASP A 329 26.62 -21.75 9.56
CA ASP A 329 25.61 -22.71 9.10
C ASP A 329 26.24 -23.89 8.36
N SER A 330 27.19 -23.62 7.45
CA SER A 330 27.93 -24.67 6.75
C SER A 330 28.68 -25.60 7.72
N GLU A 331 29.31 -25.03 8.75
CA GLU A 331 29.97 -25.81 9.81
C GLU A 331 28.95 -26.60 10.65
N SER A 332 27.78 -26.02 10.98
CA SER A 332 26.70 -26.71 11.69
C SER A 332 26.19 -27.93 10.92
N GLN A 333 25.96 -27.78 9.62
CA GLN A 333 25.52 -28.87 8.77
C GLN A 333 26.60 -29.96 8.62
N LEU A 334 27.88 -29.57 8.50
CA LEU A 334 29.00 -30.51 8.46
C LEU A 334 29.13 -31.30 9.78
N GLN A 335 29.00 -30.64 10.93
CA GLN A 335 29.04 -31.30 12.23
C GLN A 335 27.82 -32.19 12.47
N ALA A 336 26.63 -31.79 12.02
CA ALA A 336 25.43 -32.63 12.05
C ALA A 336 25.59 -33.89 11.18
N ALA A 337 26.18 -33.75 9.99
CA ALA A 337 26.47 -34.88 9.10
C ALA A 337 27.52 -35.83 9.71
N ALA A 338 28.52 -35.30 10.42
CA ALA A 338 29.56 -36.08 11.08
C ALA A 338 29.06 -36.80 12.36
N GLY A 339 28.19 -36.15 13.16
CA GLY A 339 27.63 -36.72 14.39
C GLY A 339 26.58 -37.81 14.17
N SER A 340 26.00 -37.90 12.96
CA SER A 340 25.04 -38.94 12.58
C SER A 340 25.70 -40.27 12.14
N PHE A 341 27.04 -40.37 12.21
CA PHE A 341 27.77 -41.62 11.98
C PHE A 341 27.77 -42.51 13.24
N VAL A 342 26.84 -43.47 13.29
CA VAL A 342 26.91 -44.61 14.22
C VAL A 342 27.73 -45.73 13.56
N PRO A 343 28.86 -46.21 14.13
CA PRO A 343 29.56 -47.38 13.61
C PRO A 343 28.74 -48.66 13.89
N PRO A 344 28.64 -49.63 12.96
CA PRO A 344 28.04 -50.93 13.24
C PRO A 344 28.91 -51.74 14.25
N PRO A 345 28.32 -52.71 14.99
CA PRO A 345 29.05 -53.47 16.01
C PRO A 345 30.12 -54.39 15.41
N PRO A 346 31.21 -54.69 16.14
CA PRO A 346 32.36 -55.39 15.59
C PRO A 346 32.15 -56.91 15.55
N GLY A 347 32.21 -57.48 14.33
CA GLY A 347 32.38 -58.94 14.18
C GLY A 347 31.79 -59.55 12.92
N ALA A 348 32.40 -59.30 11.75
CA ALA A 348 32.53 -60.27 10.66
C ALA A 348 33.47 -59.73 9.57
N GLY A 349 34.66 -60.32 9.47
CA GLY A 349 35.35 -60.61 8.21
C GLY A 349 35.72 -59.46 7.27
N ALA A 350 37.01 -59.15 7.25
CA ALA A 350 37.69 -58.23 6.35
C ALA A 350 37.42 -58.46 4.85
N ASN A 351 37.24 -57.38 4.10
CA ASN A 351 38.23 -56.97 3.09
C ASN A 351 38.03 -55.51 2.64
N SER A 352 39.07 -54.72 2.95
CA SER A 352 39.67 -53.62 2.19
C SER A 352 38.80 -52.54 1.51
N SER A 353 39.19 -51.30 1.87
CA SER A 353 39.43 -50.11 1.03
C SER A 353 38.36 -49.01 0.97
N SER A 354 38.66 -47.97 1.78
CA SER A 354 38.84 -46.56 1.41
C SER A 354 37.67 -45.72 0.88
N ALA A 355 37.42 -44.65 1.64
CA ALA A 355 37.20 -43.28 1.20
C ALA A 355 35.84 -42.93 0.55
N ASN A 356 34.93 -42.38 1.36
CA ASN A 356 33.88 -41.49 0.86
C ASN A 356 34.39 -40.03 0.93
N ALA A 357 35.15 -39.69 -0.11
CA ALA A 357 35.20 -38.34 -0.67
C ALA A 357 34.15 -38.28 -1.82
N PRO A 358 33.94 -37.14 -2.51
CA PRO A 358 32.66 -36.77 -3.14
C PRO A 358 32.15 -37.82 -4.14
N SER A 359 30.82 -37.95 -4.28
CA SER A 359 30.18 -38.86 -5.25
C SER A 359 30.72 -38.62 -6.65
N VAL A 360 31.70 -39.45 -7.04
CA VAL A 360 32.31 -39.44 -8.37
C VAL A 360 31.20 -39.86 -9.33
N ALA A 361 30.85 -38.98 -10.28
CA ALA A 361 29.95 -39.33 -11.38
C ALA A 361 30.43 -40.64 -12.01
N GLN A 362 29.60 -41.69 -11.98
CA GLN A 362 29.96 -43.01 -12.52
C GLN A 362 29.95 -43.06 -14.05
N ALA A 363 29.40 -42.01 -14.68
CA ALA A 363 29.36 -41.86 -16.13
C ALA A 363 29.48 -40.38 -16.53
N ASN A 364 30.13 -40.12 -17.66
CA ASN A 364 30.11 -38.84 -18.36
C ASN A 364 28.86 -38.75 -19.24
N ILE A 365 28.31 -37.54 -19.34
CA ILE A 365 27.14 -37.22 -20.16
C ILE A 365 27.57 -36.29 -21.29
N ASP A 366 27.47 -36.77 -22.53
CA ASP A 366 27.54 -35.93 -23.72
C ASP A 366 26.14 -35.76 -24.31
N PHE A 367 25.72 -34.51 -24.47
CA PHE A 367 24.38 -34.15 -24.94
C PHE A 367 24.48 -33.48 -26.31
N THR A 368 23.73 -34.01 -27.27
CA THR A 368 23.61 -33.45 -28.61
C THR A 368 22.14 -33.39 -29.02
N THR A 369 21.84 -32.48 -29.94
CA THR A 369 20.46 -32.23 -30.40
C THR A 369 20.39 -32.27 -31.91
N ASP A 370 19.19 -32.51 -32.43
CA ASP A 370 18.89 -32.51 -33.85
C ASP A 370 17.49 -31.90 -34.05
N PRO A 371 17.38 -30.67 -34.58
CA PRO A 371 18.48 -29.82 -35.08
C PRO A 371 19.40 -29.25 -33.99
N ASN A 372 20.60 -28.81 -34.39
CA ASN A 372 21.54 -28.05 -33.55
C ASN A 372 21.93 -26.74 -34.28
N PRO A 373 21.48 -25.56 -33.83
CA PRO A 373 20.78 -25.29 -32.58
C PRO A 373 19.33 -25.80 -32.58
N LEU A 374 18.78 -26.04 -31.39
CA LEU A 374 17.37 -26.44 -31.19
C LEU A 374 16.43 -25.43 -31.82
N ASN A 375 15.25 -25.87 -32.25
CA ASN A 375 14.19 -24.98 -32.76
C ASN A 375 12.87 -25.17 -31.98
N ARG A 376 11.96 -24.20 -32.10
CA ARG A 376 10.59 -24.35 -31.61
C ARG A 376 9.90 -25.49 -32.38
N GLY A 377 9.28 -26.42 -31.66
CA GLY A 377 8.65 -27.62 -32.23
C GLY A 377 9.37 -28.91 -31.89
N ASN A 378 9.30 -29.90 -32.78
CA ASN A 378 9.85 -31.25 -32.55
C ASN A 378 11.38 -31.24 -32.61
N ASN A 379 12.02 -31.68 -31.53
CA ASN A 379 13.48 -31.85 -31.47
C ASN A 379 13.81 -33.28 -31.04
N ILE A 380 14.91 -33.82 -31.57
CA ILE A 380 15.48 -35.09 -31.14
C ILE A 380 16.68 -34.80 -30.24
N PHE A 381 16.69 -35.44 -29.07
CA PHE A 381 17.75 -35.34 -28.08
C PHE A 381 18.53 -36.65 -28.04
N ARG A 382 19.86 -36.54 -28.08
CA ARG A 382 20.79 -37.66 -28.00
C ARG A 382 21.69 -37.46 -26.78
N VAL A 383 21.72 -38.45 -25.90
CA VAL A 383 22.63 -38.51 -24.76
C VAL A 383 23.53 -39.71 -24.93
N ARG A 384 24.84 -39.48 -24.96
CA ARG A 384 25.83 -40.55 -24.87
C ARG A 384 26.34 -40.62 -23.43
N LEU A 385 26.19 -41.80 -22.83
CA LEU A 385 26.73 -42.11 -21.51
C LEU A 385 28.00 -42.96 -21.65
N THR A 386 29.11 -42.47 -21.10
CA THR A 386 30.38 -43.20 -21.09
C THR A 386 30.89 -43.39 -19.66
N GLY A 387 31.24 -44.63 -19.31
CA GLY A 387 31.88 -44.94 -18.04
C GLY A 387 33.39 -44.62 -18.04
N PRO A 388 34.09 -44.94 -16.93
CA PRO A 388 35.55 -44.84 -16.86
C PRO A 388 36.21 -45.62 -18.01
N GLY A 389 37.17 -44.99 -18.71
CA GLY A 389 37.83 -45.60 -19.88
C GLY A 389 37.06 -45.50 -21.20
N ASN A 390 36.07 -44.59 -21.30
CA ASN A 390 35.26 -44.36 -22.50
C ASN A 390 34.43 -45.58 -22.95
N THR A 391 34.09 -46.45 -21.98
CA THR A 391 33.25 -47.62 -22.22
C THR A 391 31.78 -47.21 -22.28
N PRO A 392 30.98 -47.74 -23.23
CA PRO A 392 29.58 -47.36 -23.35
C PRO A 392 28.77 -47.84 -22.13
N PHE A 393 27.99 -46.92 -21.54
CA PHE A 393 27.19 -47.22 -20.34
C PHE A 393 25.75 -47.59 -20.73
N THR A 394 25.40 -48.87 -20.63
CA THR A 394 24.12 -49.45 -21.05
C THR A 394 23.18 -49.77 -19.88
N GLY A 395 21.87 -49.84 -20.16
CA GLY A 395 20.83 -50.19 -19.18
C GLY A 395 20.54 -49.10 -18.16
N ALA A 396 20.69 -47.82 -18.53
CA ALA A 396 20.27 -46.68 -17.71
C ALA A 396 18.95 -46.09 -18.21
N SER A 397 18.17 -45.50 -17.29
CA SER A 397 17.06 -44.63 -17.64
C SER A 397 17.59 -43.20 -17.73
N VAL A 398 17.43 -42.56 -18.89
CA VAL A 398 17.88 -41.18 -19.12
C VAL A 398 16.68 -40.28 -19.33
N THR A 399 16.57 -39.25 -18.50
CA THR A 399 15.54 -38.21 -18.60
C THR A 399 16.19 -36.86 -18.83
N VAL A 400 15.68 -36.12 -19.80
CA VAL A 400 16.08 -34.75 -20.11
C VAL A 400 14.91 -33.84 -19.78
N THR A 401 15.12 -32.90 -18.86
CA THR A 401 14.11 -31.93 -18.42
C THR A 401 14.55 -30.54 -18.82
N PHE A 402 13.69 -29.83 -19.53
CA PHE A 402 13.85 -28.43 -19.90
C PHE A 402 12.97 -27.57 -19.00
N TYR A 403 13.54 -26.49 -18.49
CA TYR A 403 12.84 -25.52 -17.65
C TYR A 403 13.13 -24.11 -18.14
N MET A 404 12.07 -23.31 -18.27
CA MET A 404 12.15 -21.87 -18.51
C MET A 404 11.45 -21.15 -17.37
N ALA A 405 12.15 -20.21 -16.73
CA ALA A 405 11.59 -19.40 -15.67
C ALA A 405 10.49 -18.46 -16.21
N ALA A 406 9.56 -18.09 -15.34
CA ALA A 406 8.53 -17.12 -15.68
C ALA A 406 9.16 -15.78 -16.11
N MET A 407 8.56 -15.12 -17.09
CA MET A 407 8.93 -13.76 -17.51
C MET A 407 7.72 -12.84 -17.29
N PRO A 408 7.54 -12.29 -16.07
CA PRO A 408 6.37 -11.48 -15.71
C PRO A 408 6.18 -10.25 -16.60
N ALA A 409 7.29 -9.64 -17.05
CA ALA A 409 7.27 -8.49 -17.96
C ALA A 409 6.72 -8.81 -19.36
N MET A 410 6.68 -10.09 -19.74
CA MET A 410 6.20 -10.58 -21.04
C MET A 410 4.89 -11.40 -20.90
N GLY A 411 4.32 -11.48 -19.69
CA GLY A 411 3.08 -12.23 -19.43
C GLY A 411 3.22 -13.76 -19.53
N MET A 412 4.44 -14.31 -19.52
CA MET A 412 4.68 -15.76 -19.67
C MET A 412 4.87 -16.46 -18.33
N ALA A 413 4.06 -17.49 -18.09
CA ALA A 413 4.17 -18.44 -16.97
C ALA A 413 5.41 -19.35 -17.14
N PRO A 414 5.94 -19.96 -16.06
CA PRO A 414 7.09 -20.86 -16.19
C PRO A 414 6.70 -22.10 -17.00
N MET A 415 7.61 -22.57 -17.85
CA MET A 415 7.38 -23.73 -18.73
C MET A 415 8.33 -24.87 -18.37
N ASN A 416 7.81 -26.09 -18.37
CA ASN A 416 8.59 -27.30 -18.20
C ASN A 416 8.22 -28.35 -19.26
N THR A 417 9.22 -29.02 -19.82
CA THR A 417 9.00 -30.18 -20.70
C THR A 417 10.06 -31.23 -20.41
N SER A 418 9.71 -32.51 -20.47
CA SER A 418 10.63 -33.60 -20.18
C SER A 418 10.51 -34.73 -21.19
N ALA A 419 11.65 -35.24 -21.66
CA ALA A 419 11.74 -36.41 -22.51
C ALA A 419 12.45 -37.55 -21.77
N THR A 420 11.89 -38.75 -21.84
CA THR A 420 12.61 -39.98 -21.49
C THR A 420 13.24 -40.54 -22.76
N LEU A 421 14.54 -40.79 -22.74
CA LEU A 421 15.28 -41.27 -23.90
C LEU A 421 15.37 -42.80 -23.89
N ALA A 422 15.16 -43.41 -25.04
CA ALA A 422 15.29 -44.85 -25.22
C ALA A 422 16.72 -45.22 -25.62
N GLU A 423 17.24 -46.31 -25.06
CA GLU A 423 18.57 -46.82 -25.42
C GLU A 423 18.58 -47.33 -26.87
N LYS A 424 19.53 -46.83 -27.68
CA LYS A 424 19.76 -47.24 -29.08
C LYS A 424 20.96 -48.17 -29.24
N GLY A 425 21.67 -48.49 -28.14
CA GLY A 425 22.88 -49.30 -28.11
C GLY A 425 24.17 -48.47 -28.02
N ASN A 426 25.28 -49.11 -27.63
CA ASN A 426 26.58 -48.45 -27.43
C ASN A 426 26.54 -47.21 -26.52
N GLY A 427 25.72 -47.23 -25.47
CA GLY A 427 25.59 -46.12 -24.51
C GLY A 427 24.94 -44.87 -25.10
N LEU A 428 24.32 -44.94 -26.27
CA LEU A 428 23.55 -43.87 -26.89
C LEU A 428 22.07 -44.00 -26.51
N TYR A 429 21.49 -42.91 -26.04
CA TYR A 429 20.09 -42.77 -25.70
C TYR A 429 19.47 -41.69 -26.57
N GLU A 430 18.32 -41.96 -27.17
CA GLU A 430 17.64 -41.04 -28.09
C GLU A 430 16.15 -40.95 -27.77
N GLY A 431 15.59 -39.75 -27.83
CA GLY A 431 14.18 -39.47 -27.64
C GLY A 431 13.83 -38.07 -28.11
N GLY A 432 12.56 -37.84 -28.44
CA GLY A 432 12.09 -36.53 -28.92
C GLY A 432 11.12 -35.87 -27.96
N SER A 433 11.10 -34.54 -27.94
CA SER A 433 10.02 -33.74 -27.34
C SER A 433 9.76 -32.48 -28.15
N THR A 434 8.59 -31.89 -27.92
CA THR A 434 8.24 -30.56 -28.40
C THR A 434 8.71 -29.49 -27.43
N LEU A 435 9.33 -28.44 -27.96
CA LEU A 435 9.64 -27.21 -27.24
C LEU A 435 8.70 -26.10 -27.73
N ASP A 436 7.88 -25.59 -26.82
CA ASP A 436 6.73 -24.73 -27.17
C ASP A 436 7.10 -23.27 -27.43
N SER A 437 8.27 -22.83 -26.96
CA SER A 437 8.76 -21.46 -27.14
C SER A 437 10.28 -21.42 -27.35
N GLY A 438 10.73 -20.43 -28.12
CA GLY A 438 12.15 -20.11 -28.26
C GLY A 438 12.68 -19.33 -27.06
N GLY A 439 14.01 -19.26 -26.93
CA GLY A 439 14.68 -18.58 -25.82
C GLY A 439 15.65 -19.50 -25.07
N THR A 440 16.14 -19.02 -23.93
CA THR A 440 17.11 -19.76 -23.11
C THR A 440 16.40 -20.73 -22.16
N TRP A 441 16.69 -22.02 -22.30
CA TRP A 441 16.19 -23.08 -21.44
C TRP A 441 17.30 -23.63 -20.56
N LEU A 442 16.99 -23.89 -19.28
CA LEU A 442 17.85 -24.68 -18.40
C LEU A 442 17.52 -26.16 -18.62
N VAL A 443 18.50 -26.93 -19.05
CA VAL A 443 18.36 -28.36 -19.34
C VAL A 443 19.04 -29.17 -18.26
N THR A 444 18.30 -30.06 -17.61
CA THR A 444 18.81 -31.03 -16.63
C THR A 444 18.70 -32.44 -17.21
N ILE A 445 19.83 -33.09 -17.42
CA ILE A 445 19.91 -34.49 -17.87
C ILE A 445 20.24 -35.34 -16.65
N THR A 446 19.37 -36.31 -16.36
CA THR A 446 19.56 -37.25 -15.26
C THR A 446 19.61 -38.65 -15.81
N ALA A 447 20.70 -39.36 -15.56
CA ALA A 447 20.85 -40.77 -15.84
C ALA A 447 20.72 -41.56 -14.52
N GLN A 448 19.88 -42.57 -14.52
CA GLN A 448 19.63 -43.43 -13.36
C GLN A 448 19.75 -44.91 -13.72
N LYS A 449 20.29 -45.72 -12.83
CA LYS A 449 20.31 -47.19 -12.96
C LYS A 449 19.78 -47.81 -11.68
N ASN A 450 18.78 -48.69 -11.79
CA ASN A 450 18.09 -49.30 -10.65
C ASN A 450 17.57 -48.25 -9.62
N GLY A 451 17.04 -47.12 -10.11
CA GLY A 451 16.48 -46.05 -9.28
C GLY A 451 17.51 -45.17 -8.56
N LYS A 452 18.81 -45.36 -8.79
CA LYS A 452 19.88 -44.49 -8.24
C LYS A 452 20.47 -43.60 -9.33
N PRO A 453 20.68 -42.29 -9.08
CA PRO A 453 21.32 -41.40 -10.03
C PRO A 453 22.80 -41.80 -10.21
N ILE A 454 23.19 -42.05 -11.45
CA ILE A 454 24.57 -42.41 -11.83
C ILE A 454 25.34 -41.21 -12.38
N ALA A 455 24.64 -40.26 -12.98
CA ALA A 455 25.18 -39.00 -13.48
C ALA A 455 24.07 -37.97 -13.67
N THR A 456 24.38 -36.70 -13.39
CA THR A 456 23.50 -35.56 -13.66
C THR A 456 24.32 -34.45 -14.31
N LYS A 457 23.78 -33.82 -15.35
CA LYS A 457 24.40 -32.68 -16.04
C LYS A 457 23.38 -31.58 -16.26
N GLN A 458 23.75 -30.35 -15.93
CA GLN A 458 22.96 -29.17 -16.20
C GLN A 458 23.68 -28.27 -17.20
N LEU A 459 22.93 -27.74 -18.17
CA LEU A 459 23.45 -26.76 -19.13
C LEU A 459 22.33 -25.83 -19.61
N HIS A 460 22.73 -24.67 -20.12
CA HIS A 460 21.81 -23.75 -20.78
C HIS A 460 21.83 -24.00 -22.29
N VAL A 461 20.65 -24.07 -22.92
CA VAL A 461 20.51 -24.21 -24.36
C VAL A 461 19.60 -23.11 -24.90
N ASN A 462 19.98 -22.52 -26.02
CA ASN A 462 19.14 -21.56 -26.73
C ASN A 462 18.33 -22.28 -27.81
N VAL A 463 17.03 -22.07 -27.78
CA VAL A 463 16.07 -22.60 -28.76
C VAL A 463 15.69 -21.48 -29.73
N THR A 464 15.87 -21.73 -31.01
CA THR A 464 15.59 -20.78 -32.10
C THR A 464 14.12 -20.83 -32.53
N GLY A 465 13.57 -19.68 -32.91
CA GLY A 465 12.13 -19.50 -33.15
C GLY A 465 11.58 -18.42 -32.22
N GLY A 466 10.62 -17.61 -32.68
CA GLY A 466 10.05 -16.52 -31.89
C GLY A 466 9.44 -17.00 -30.56
N MET A 467 9.43 -16.11 -29.56
CA MET A 467 8.78 -16.36 -28.27
C MET A 467 7.30 -16.68 -28.43
#